data_AF-A0A7S0TKQ7-F1
#
_entry.id   AF-A0A7S0TKQ7-F1
#
_cell.length_a   1.000
_cell.length_b   1.000
_cell.length_c   1.000
_cell.angle_alpha   90.00
_cell.angle_beta   90.00
_cell.angle_gamma   90.00
#
_symmetry.space_group_name_H-M   'P 1'
#
loop_
_entity.id
_entity.type
_entity.pdbx_description
1 polymer ?
#
loop_
_entity_poly.entity_id
_entity_poly.type
_entity_poly.pdbx_seq_one_letter_code
_entity_poly.pdbx_strand_id
1 'polypeptide(L)'
;ASCVQACARDPRFKACVAHDAWLFPLSDDVASGALAAPTLFLNADTFDMLWEEGSRVLCSLLARSREKGVEAVAYGVNGTRHQNYSDFPLLAPQITMSIGVAGSTDPKEALDVVHKCDTAFLDYALYPEMRGG
;
A
#
# COMPACT_ATOMS: atom_id res chain seq x y z
N ALA A 1 -2.45 -8.46 -0.89
CA ALA A 1 -3.77 -9.12 -0.69
C ALA A 1 -4.14 -9.30 0.79
N SER A 2 -3.29 -9.93 1.62
CA SER A 2 -3.70 -10.40 2.96
C SER A 2 -4.27 -9.31 3.89
N CYS A 3 -3.67 -8.11 3.98
CA CYS A 3 -4.23 -7.02 4.79
C CYS A 3 -5.65 -6.64 4.35
N VAL A 4 -5.83 -6.43 3.04
CA VAL A 4 -7.13 -6.05 2.44
C VAL A 4 -8.16 -7.15 2.67
N GLN A 5 -7.79 -8.41 2.44
CA GLN A 5 -8.67 -9.55 2.68
C GLN A 5 -9.06 -9.66 4.16
N ALA A 6 -8.10 -9.54 5.08
CA ALA A 6 -8.35 -9.62 6.51
C ALA A 6 -9.28 -8.48 6.98
N CYS A 7 -9.02 -7.24 6.54
CA CYS A 7 -9.88 -6.09 6.87
C CYS A 7 -11.29 -6.26 6.33
N ALA A 8 -11.46 -6.84 5.14
CA ALA A 8 -12.78 -7.13 4.58
C ALA A 8 -13.55 -8.23 5.36
N ARG A 9 -12.85 -9.12 6.07
CA ARG A 9 -13.45 -10.27 6.77
C ARG A 9 -13.64 -10.05 8.26
N ASP A 10 -12.86 -9.15 8.87
CA ASP A 10 -12.86 -8.95 10.30
C ASP A 10 -13.06 -7.47 10.66
N PRO A 11 -14.24 -7.09 11.20
CA PRO A 11 -14.59 -5.70 11.50
C PRO A 11 -13.79 -5.10 12.67
N ARG A 12 -12.94 -5.89 13.33
CA ARG A 12 -12.03 -5.39 14.38
C ARG A 12 -10.89 -4.54 13.78
N PHE A 13 -10.49 -4.79 12.54
CA PHE A 13 -9.52 -3.93 11.86
C PHE A 13 -10.15 -2.57 11.53
N LYS A 14 -9.49 -1.49 11.93
CA LYS A 14 -9.98 -0.11 11.78
C LYS A 14 -9.27 0.70 10.70
N ALA A 15 -8.15 0.20 10.20
CA ALA A 15 -7.40 0.76 9.09
C ALA A 15 -6.61 -0.37 8.40
N CYS A 16 -6.25 -0.19 7.14
CA CYS A 16 -5.33 -1.07 6.41
C CYS A 16 -4.24 -0.26 5.72
N VAL A 17 -3.02 -0.78 5.79
CA VAL A 17 -1.88 -0.29 5.00
C VAL A 17 -1.40 -1.46 4.15
N ALA A 18 -1.39 -1.26 2.85
CA ALA A 18 -1.08 -2.28 1.86
C ALA A 18 0.14 -1.84 1.03
N HIS A 19 1.31 -2.37 1.38
CA HIS A 19 2.56 -2.14 0.65
C HIS A 19 2.64 -3.01 -0.59
N ASP A 20 2.87 -2.36 -1.73
CA ASP A 20 3.07 -2.92 -3.07
C ASP A 20 2.23 -4.19 -3.31
N ALA A 21 0.93 -4.03 -3.08
CA ALA A 21 0.08 -5.15 -2.78
C ALA A 21 -0.21 -5.99 -4.03
N TRP A 22 0.19 -7.26 -4.00
CA TRP A 22 -0.30 -8.22 -4.97
C TRP A 22 -1.79 -8.49 -4.70
N LEU A 23 -2.68 -7.97 -5.55
CA LEU A 23 -4.15 -8.03 -5.37
C LEU A 23 -4.82 -9.22 -6.07
N PHE A 24 -4.10 -9.95 -6.92
CA PHE A 24 -4.61 -11.14 -7.61
C PHE A 24 -5.21 -12.20 -6.67
N PRO A 25 -4.64 -12.47 -5.47
CA PRO A 25 -5.18 -13.49 -4.56
C PRO A 25 -6.42 -13.05 -3.75
N LEU A 26 -7.00 -11.87 -3.99
CA LEU A 26 -8.23 -11.47 -3.32
C LEU A 26 -9.40 -12.36 -3.78
N SER A 27 -10.33 -12.66 -2.86
CA SER A 27 -11.57 -13.33 -3.25
C SER A 27 -12.44 -12.41 -4.11
N ASP A 28 -13.18 -12.96 -5.07
CA ASP A 28 -13.96 -12.19 -6.05
C ASP A 28 -14.90 -11.17 -5.42
N ASP A 29 -15.54 -11.52 -4.29
CA ASP A 29 -16.44 -10.63 -3.55
C ASP A 29 -15.71 -9.45 -2.90
N VAL A 30 -14.45 -9.63 -2.50
CA VAL A 30 -13.61 -8.54 -1.98
C VAL A 30 -13.04 -7.70 -3.12
N ALA A 31 -12.52 -8.33 -4.17
CA ALA A 31 -11.96 -7.65 -5.34
C ALA A 31 -13.01 -6.81 -6.10
N SER A 32 -14.28 -7.23 -6.07
CA SER A 32 -15.41 -6.47 -6.64
C SER A 32 -16.14 -5.60 -5.61
N GLY A 33 -15.71 -5.56 -4.36
CA GLY A 33 -16.34 -4.82 -3.28
C GLY A 33 -15.84 -3.38 -3.12
N ALA A 34 -16.31 -2.75 -2.04
CA ALA A 34 -15.67 -1.56 -1.46
C ALA A 34 -14.81 -2.00 -0.27
N LEU A 35 -13.79 -1.20 0.06
CA LEU A 35 -12.96 -1.45 1.24
C LEU A 35 -13.79 -1.31 2.52
N ALA A 36 -13.47 -2.12 3.53
CA ALA A 36 -14.22 -2.18 4.78
C ALA A 36 -13.80 -1.12 5.80
N ALA A 37 -12.61 -0.54 5.64
CA ALA A 37 -12.01 0.44 6.54
C ALA A 37 -11.12 1.41 5.73
N PRO A 38 -10.76 2.57 6.31
CA PRO A 38 -9.76 3.45 5.72
C PRO A 38 -8.53 2.67 5.26
N THR A 39 -8.12 2.84 4.00
CA THR A 39 -7.01 2.06 3.43
C THR A 39 -6.01 2.92 2.67
N LEU A 40 -4.72 2.73 2.97
CA LEU A 40 -3.60 3.24 2.19
C LEU A 40 -3.00 2.12 1.35
N PHE A 41 -2.91 2.34 0.04
CA PHE A 41 -2.06 1.56 -0.87
C PHE A 41 -0.79 2.36 -1.14
N LEU A 42 0.36 1.80 -0.78
CA LEU A 42 1.65 2.41 -1.06
C LEU A 42 2.41 1.50 -2.01
N ASN A 43 2.50 1.90 -3.26
CA ASN A 43 2.99 1.07 -4.36
C ASN A 43 4.39 1.50 -4.80
N ALA A 44 5.18 0.56 -5.28
CA ALA A 44 6.36 0.90 -6.05
C ALA A 44 5.95 1.64 -7.35
N ASP A 45 6.75 2.60 -7.78
CA ASP A 45 6.51 3.34 -9.04
C ASP A 45 6.60 2.45 -10.30
N THR A 46 7.08 1.22 -10.14
CA THR A 46 7.31 0.24 -11.20
C THR A 46 6.29 -0.91 -11.23
N PHE A 47 5.51 -1.13 -10.18
CA PHE A 47 4.72 -2.38 -10.08
C PHE A 47 3.43 -2.32 -10.93
N ASP A 48 2.73 -1.19 -10.92
CA ASP A 48 1.52 -0.98 -11.75
C ASP A 48 1.84 -1.04 -13.26
N MET A 49 3.11 -0.79 -13.65
CA MET A 49 3.55 -0.87 -15.05
C MET A 49 3.72 -2.30 -15.57
N LEU A 50 3.80 -3.31 -14.69
CA LEU A 50 3.99 -4.71 -15.08
C LEU A 50 2.70 -5.54 -15.03
N TRP A 51 1.61 -5.02 -14.43
CA TRP A 51 0.42 -5.83 -14.13
C TRP A 51 -0.92 -5.08 -14.28
N GLU A 52 -1.53 -5.17 -15.46
CA GLU A 52 -2.79 -4.48 -15.81
C GLU A 52 -3.97 -4.87 -14.90
N GLU A 53 -4.10 -6.14 -14.55
CA GLU A 53 -5.25 -6.65 -13.80
C GLU A 53 -5.28 -6.13 -12.35
N GLY A 54 -4.11 -5.95 -11.74
CA GLY A 54 -4.01 -5.39 -10.38
C GLY A 54 -4.37 -3.92 -10.37
N SER A 55 -3.93 -3.16 -11.37
CA SER A 55 -4.33 -1.77 -11.58
C SER A 55 -5.84 -1.64 -11.74
N ARG A 56 -6.47 -2.56 -12.49
CA ARG A 56 -7.93 -2.61 -12.64
C ARG A 56 -8.64 -2.87 -11.30
N VAL A 57 -8.17 -3.84 -10.52
CA VAL A 57 -8.72 -4.16 -9.20
C VAL A 57 -8.54 -2.98 -8.23
N LEU A 58 -7.36 -2.38 -8.17
CA LEU A 58 -7.08 -1.22 -7.32
C LEU A 58 -7.99 -0.04 -7.66
N CYS A 59 -8.07 0.33 -8.94
CA CYS A 59 -8.95 1.40 -9.41
C CYS A 59 -10.43 1.13 -9.06
N SER A 60 -10.90 -0.11 -9.23
CA SER A 60 -12.26 -0.52 -8.85
C SER A 60 -12.50 -0.38 -7.34
N LEU A 61 -11.56 -0.85 -6.51
CA LEU A 61 -11.64 -0.74 -5.06
C LEU A 61 -11.71 0.73 -4.61
N LEU A 62 -10.85 1.60 -5.16
CA LEU A 62 -10.85 3.03 -4.85
C LEU A 62 -12.16 3.70 -5.24
N ALA A 63 -12.66 3.44 -6.45
CA ALA A 63 -13.90 4.02 -6.95
C ALA A 63 -15.11 3.61 -6.09
N ARG A 64 -15.27 2.31 -5.81
CA ARG A 64 -16.37 1.77 -5.00
C ARG A 64 -16.30 2.22 -3.55
N SER A 65 -15.09 2.37 -2.99
CA SER A 65 -14.89 2.88 -1.63
C SER A 65 -15.31 4.34 -1.53
N ARG A 66 -14.96 5.16 -2.53
CA ARG A 66 -15.39 6.56 -2.63
C ARG A 66 -16.91 6.68 -2.69
N GLU A 67 -17.58 5.86 -3.50
CA GLU A 67 -19.05 5.83 -3.59
C GLU A 67 -19.72 5.51 -2.24
N LYS A 68 -19.06 4.70 -1.40
CA LYS A 68 -19.53 4.35 -0.06
C LYS A 68 -19.05 5.28 1.06
N GLY A 69 -18.29 6.33 0.73
CA GLY A 69 -17.73 7.25 1.73
C GLY A 69 -16.65 6.62 2.61
N VAL A 70 -15.97 5.58 2.12
CA VAL A 70 -14.80 4.99 2.80
C VAL A 70 -13.54 5.64 2.24
N GLU A 71 -12.74 6.24 3.14
CA GLU A 71 -11.46 6.87 2.80
C GLU A 71 -10.47 5.85 2.23
N ALA A 72 -10.02 6.04 1.01
CA ALA A 72 -9.05 5.15 0.39
C ALA A 72 -8.14 5.93 -0.55
N VAL A 73 -6.84 5.75 -0.40
CA VAL A 73 -5.83 6.46 -1.20
C VAL A 73 -4.77 5.49 -1.68
N ALA A 74 -4.24 5.76 -2.88
CA ALA A 74 -3.13 5.03 -3.46
C ALA A 74 -2.04 6.01 -3.87
N TYR A 75 -0.80 5.73 -3.47
CA TYR A 75 0.38 6.53 -3.81
C TYR A 75 1.50 5.65 -4.33
N GLY A 76 2.26 6.17 -5.30
CA GLY A 76 3.53 5.59 -5.73
C GLY A 76 4.70 6.25 -5.02
N VAL A 77 5.65 5.47 -4.51
CA VAL A 77 6.91 6.01 -3.97
C VAL A 77 7.97 5.98 -5.08
N ASN A 78 8.35 7.16 -5.54
CA ASN A 78 9.29 7.31 -6.65
C ASN A 78 10.67 6.70 -6.33
N GLY A 79 11.25 6.05 -7.34
CA GLY A 79 12.56 5.41 -7.25
C GLY A 79 12.57 4.14 -6.41
N THR A 80 11.42 3.53 -6.12
CA THR A 80 11.30 2.29 -5.34
C THR A 80 10.90 1.09 -6.19
N ARG A 81 11.28 -0.10 -5.73
CA ARG A 81 10.84 -1.39 -6.27
C ARG A 81 10.20 -2.21 -5.17
N HIS A 82 9.62 -3.34 -5.54
CA HIS A 82 8.93 -4.25 -4.63
C HIS A 82 9.71 -4.52 -3.32
N GLN A 83 11.02 -4.77 -3.41
CA GLN A 83 11.82 -5.10 -2.23
C GLN A 83 12.12 -3.90 -1.32
N ASN A 84 11.93 -2.66 -1.76
CA ASN A 84 12.10 -1.47 -0.90
C ASN A 84 11.06 -1.37 0.23
N TYR A 85 10.00 -2.19 0.18
CA TYR A 85 8.99 -2.33 1.24
C TYR A 85 9.33 -3.43 2.26
N SER A 86 10.59 -3.89 2.26
CA SER A 86 11.10 -4.92 3.17
C SER A 86 12.49 -4.53 3.68
N ASP A 87 12.99 -5.25 4.68
CA ASP A 87 14.34 -5.05 5.20
C ASP A 87 15.44 -5.61 4.29
N PHE A 88 15.10 -6.38 3.25
CA PHE A 88 16.08 -7.09 2.42
C PHE A 88 17.12 -6.16 1.76
N PRO A 89 16.73 -5.03 1.15
CA PRO A 89 17.68 -4.08 0.58
C PRO A 89 18.67 -3.47 1.58
N LEU A 90 18.34 -3.44 2.88
CA LEU A 90 19.23 -2.90 3.92
C LEU A 90 20.44 -3.80 4.18
N LEU A 91 20.36 -5.10 3.86
CA LEU A 91 21.44 -6.05 4.11
C LEU A 91 22.66 -5.81 3.21
N ALA A 92 22.43 -5.38 1.97
CA ALA A 92 23.48 -5.05 1.02
C ALA A 92 22.99 -3.98 0.00
N PRO A 93 22.83 -2.71 0.43
CA PRO A 93 22.20 -1.67 -0.38
C PRO A 93 22.81 -1.52 -1.76
N GLN A 94 24.14 -1.43 -1.84
CA GLN A 94 24.84 -1.23 -3.10
C GLN A 94 24.62 -2.41 -4.07
N ILE A 95 24.62 -3.64 -3.54
CA ILE A 95 24.40 -4.84 -4.35
C ILE A 95 22.95 -4.84 -4.86
N THR A 96 21.98 -4.71 -3.95
CA THR A 96 20.55 -4.79 -4.31
C THR A 96 20.12 -3.70 -5.29
N MET A 97 20.65 -2.49 -5.17
CA MET A 97 20.44 -1.41 -6.16
C MET A 97 21.12 -1.74 -7.49
N SER A 98 22.37 -2.22 -7.47
CA SER A 98 23.12 -2.52 -8.71
C SER A 98 22.50 -3.62 -9.56
N ILE A 99 21.86 -4.62 -8.92
CA ILE A 99 21.19 -5.73 -9.61
C ILE A 99 19.69 -5.48 -9.84
N GLY A 100 19.18 -4.29 -9.48
CA GLY A 100 17.78 -3.88 -9.71
C GLY A 100 16.74 -4.57 -8.83
N VAL A 101 17.17 -5.14 -7.70
CA VAL A 101 16.28 -5.66 -6.66
C VAL A 101 15.64 -4.51 -5.89
N ALA A 102 16.45 -3.53 -5.49
CA ALA A 102 16.00 -2.24 -5.00
C ALA A 102 15.93 -1.23 -6.16
N GLY A 103 15.11 -0.20 -5.99
CA GLY A 103 15.06 0.93 -6.93
C GLY A 103 16.28 1.85 -6.82
N SER A 104 16.18 3.02 -7.43
CA SER A 104 17.26 4.02 -7.45
C SER A 104 17.39 4.83 -6.16
N THR A 105 16.35 4.84 -5.32
CA THR A 105 16.36 5.50 -4.02
C THR A 105 17.16 4.67 -3.02
N ASP A 106 17.95 5.32 -2.17
CA ASP A 106 18.68 4.65 -1.09
C ASP A 106 17.69 3.82 -0.24
N PRO A 107 17.95 2.53 0.01
CA PRO A 107 17.05 1.67 0.77
C PRO A 107 16.60 2.20 2.13
N LYS A 108 17.49 2.89 2.85
CA LYS A 108 17.16 3.46 4.16
C LYS A 108 16.25 4.66 4.02
N GLU A 109 16.51 5.52 3.03
CA GLU A 109 15.65 6.66 2.70
C GLU A 109 14.26 6.19 2.23
N ALA A 110 14.19 5.19 1.35
CA ALA A 110 12.93 4.62 0.88
C ALA A 110 12.09 4.08 2.04
N LEU A 111 12.71 3.34 2.96
CA LEU A 111 12.02 2.78 4.13
C LEU A 111 11.57 3.88 5.11
N ASP A 112 12.36 4.94 5.29
CA ASP A 112 11.96 6.09 6.11
C ASP A 112 10.72 6.81 5.54
N VAL A 113 10.64 6.95 4.21
CA VAL A 113 9.44 7.48 3.54
C VAL A 113 8.23 6.57 3.76
N VAL A 114 8.40 5.25 3.57
CA VAL A 114 7.33 4.25 3.80
C VAL A 114 6.81 4.37 5.23
N HIS A 115 7.70 4.36 6.22
CA HIS A 115 7.31 4.48 7.63
C HIS A 115 6.58 5.79 7.93
N LYS A 116 7.05 6.92 7.38
CA LYS A 116 6.37 8.22 7.57
C LYS A 116 4.97 8.21 6.97
N CYS A 117 4.78 7.62 5.79
CA CYS A 117 3.47 7.44 5.18
C CYS A 117 2.57 6.55 6.04
N ASP A 118 3.09 5.43 6.52
CA ASP A 118 2.35 4.50 7.37
C ASP A 118 1.88 5.17 8.66
N THR A 119 2.80 5.84 9.39
CA THR A 119 2.47 6.50 10.65
C THR A 119 1.49 7.65 10.43
N ALA A 120 1.70 8.49 9.42
CA ALA A 120 0.80 9.60 9.14
C ALA A 120 -0.61 9.12 8.79
N PHE A 121 -0.72 8.05 7.99
CA PHE A 121 -2.00 7.47 7.63
C PHE A 121 -2.69 6.79 8.81
N LEU A 122 -1.96 6.02 9.61
CA LEU A 122 -2.51 5.37 10.80
C LEU A 122 -2.95 6.39 11.84
N ASP A 123 -2.18 7.46 12.04
CA ASP A 123 -2.55 8.53 12.95
C ASP A 123 -3.84 9.21 12.48
N TYR A 124 -3.92 9.54 11.19
CA TYR A 124 -5.15 10.04 10.59
C TYR A 124 -6.30 9.05 10.81
N ALA A 125 -6.15 7.78 10.44
CA ALA A 125 -7.25 6.81 10.40
C ALA A 125 -7.73 6.36 11.79
N LEU A 126 -6.84 6.31 12.78
CA LEU A 126 -7.13 5.74 14.10
C LEU A 126 -7.33 6.81 15.19
N TYR A 127 -6.80 8.02 15.02
CA TYR A 127 -6.90 9.11 16.01
C TYR A 127 -7.52 10.37 15.41
N PRO A 128 -8.85 10.41 15.16
CA PRO A 128 -9.52 11.56 14.58
C PRO A 128 -9.32 12.87 15.36
N GLU A 129 -9.09 12.79 16.66
CA GLU A 129 -8.80 13.91 17.56
C GLU A 129 -7.48 14.62 17.22
N MET A 130 -6.54 13.95 16.55
CA MET A 130 -5.25 14.51 16.14
C MET A 130 -5.34 15.30 14.82
N ARG A 131 -6.50 15.30 14.14
CA ARG A 131 -6.69 15.93 12.81
C ARG A 131 -6.89 17.47 12.88
N GLY A 132 -6.85 18.07 14.06
CA GLY A 132 -7.20 19.48 14.30
C GLY A 132 -6.08 20.39 14.86
N GLY A 133 -4.81 20.03 14.67
CA GLY A 133 -3.64 20.83 15.07
C GLY A 133 -3.11 21.75 13.98
#